data_AF-A0AAP7A1M5-F1
#
_entry.id   AF-A0AAP7A1M5-F1
#
_cell.length_a   1.000
_cell.length_b   1.000
_cell.length_c   1.000
_cell.angle_alpha   90.00
_cell.angle_beta   90.00
_cell.angle_gamma   90.00
#
_symmetry.space_group_name_H-M   'P 1'
#
loop_
_entity.id
_entity.type
_entity.pdbx_description
1 polymer ?
#
loop_
_entity_poly.entity_id
_entity_poly.type
_entity_poly.pdbx_seq_one_letter_code
_entity_poly.pdbx_strand_id
1 'polypeptide(L)'
;MTFLLLMAGAAVNTIQCVFIGGVVFVGFVFYLVGLAPTNSSQKRFSHDKIKFTLTVSFTLSILILYAIITYWNVRTAGTLAFERPDSTGAYLAQAKQMVLWGTVQGAYAPIAFVWLLPRIIGEVKLDKKHIWIISAGALLAIAGGGTAWLTV
;
A
#
# COMPACT_ATOMS: atom_id res chain seq x y z
N MET A 1 -12.59 -17.43 -15.89
CA MET A 1 -11.62 -17.55 -14.77
C MET A 1 -10.91 -16.24 -14.48
N THR A 2 -10.45 -15.50 -15.50
CA THR A 2 -9.79 -14.18 -15.37
C THR A 2 -10.57 -13.18 -14.53
N PHE A 3 -11.88 -13.04 -14.75
CA PHE A 3 -12.75 -12.13 -14.00
C PHE A 3 -12.74 -12.40 -12.48
N LEU A 4 -12.87 -13.66 -12.05
CA LEU A 4 -12.83 -14.03 -10.63
C LEU A 4 -11.48 -13.68 -9.99
N LEU A 5 -10.40 -13.81 -10.76
CA LEU A 5 -9.04 -13.54 -10.29
C LEU A 5 -8.78 -12.03 -10.16
N LEU A 6 -9.25 -11.23 -11.11
CA LEU A 6 -9.23 -9.77 -11.05
C LEU A 6 -10.05 -9.26 -9.85
N MET A 7 -11.25 -9.82 -9.63
CA MET A 7 -12.12 -9.43 -8.51
C MET A 7 -11.55 -9.85 -7.15
N ALA A 8 -10.98 -11.05 -7.05
CA ALA A 8 -10.31 -11.49 -5.83
C ALA A 8 -9.10 -10.60 -5.50
N GLY A 9 -8.28 -10.28 -6.50
CA GLY A 9 -7.16 -9.35 -6.34
C GLY A 9 -7.60 -7.94 -5.95
N ALA A 10 -8.67 -7.43 -6.57
CA ALA A 10 -9.25 -6.13 -6.22
C ALA A 10 -9.79 -6.12 -4.79
N ALA A 11 -10.51 -7.16 -4.36
CA ALA A 11 -11.04 -7.27 -3.00
C ALA A 11 -9.91 -7.27 -1.95
N VAL A 12 -8.88 -8.10 -2.14
CA VAL A 12 -7.75 -8.17 -1.20
C VAL A 12 -6.98 -6.86 -1.13
N ASN A 13 -6.69 -6.22 -2.28
CA ASN A 13 -6.00 -4.94 -2.31
C ASN A 13 -6.85 -3.78 -1.76
N THR A 14 -8.18 -3.85 -1.89
CA THR A 14 -9.10 -2.88 -1.27
C THR A 14 -9.06 -3.00 0.25
N ILE A 15 -9.15 -4.22 0.78
CA ILE A 15 -9.06 -4.49 2.22
C ILE A 15 -7.73 -3.94 2.76
N GLN A 16 -6.61 -4.23 2.10
CA GLN A 16 -5.31 -3.69 2.47
C GLN A 16 -5.31 -2.16 2.49
N CYS A 17 -5.81 -1.52 1.43
CA CYS A 17 -5.89 -0.06 1.32
C CYS A 17 -6.70 0.57 2.47
N VAL A 18 -7.84 -0.03 2.84
CA VAL A 18 -8.67 0.43 3.96
C VAL A 18 -7.93 0.30 5.29
N PHE A 19 -7.27 -0.83 5.54
CA PHE A 19 -6.49 -1.04 6.76
C PHE A 19 -5.34 -0.03 6.87
N ILE A 20 -4.57 0.18 5.80
CA ILE A 20 -3.47 1.15 5.77
C ILE A 20 -4.01 2.57 5.99
N GLY A 21 -5.11 2.93 5.33
CA GLY A 21 -5.76 4.24 5.50
C GLY A 21 -6.18 4.47 6.96
N GLY A 22 -6.74 3.45 7.61
CA GLY A 22 -7.07 3.49 9.03
C GLY A 22 -5.83 3.69 9.92
N VAL A 23 -4.74 2.96 9.65
CA VAL A 23 -3.48 3.11 10.40
C VAL A 23 -2.87 4.51 10.22
N VAL A 24 -2.88 5.04 9.00
CA VAL A 24 -2.42 6.40 8.68
C VAL A 24 -3.25 7.43 9.44
N PHE A 25 -4.58 7.29 9.44
CA PHE A 25 -5.47 8.20 10.15
C PHE A 25 -5.27 8.17 11.66
N VAL A 26 -5.23 6.99 12.26
CA VAL A 26 -4.98 6.81 13.71
C VAL A 26 -3.60 7.36 14.08
N GLY A 27 -2.56 7.03 13.31
CA GLY A 27 -1.21 7.53 13.52
C GLY A 27 -1.13 9.07 13.45
N PHE A 28 -1.85 9.68 12.51
CA PHE A 28 -1.94 11.13 12.38
C PHE A 28 -2.68 11.78 13.56
N VAL A 29 -3.79 11.20 14.03
CA VAL A 29 -4.51 11.70 15.21
C VAL A 29 -3.61 11.65 16.45
N PHE A 30 -2.89 10.54 16.68
CA PHE A 30 -1.95 10.43 17.80
C PHE A 30 -0.78 11.42 17.69
N TYR A 31 -0.30 11.69 16.48
CA TYR A 31 0.70 12.73 16.24
C TYR A 31 0.21 14.12 16.65
N LEU A 32 -1.03 14.49 16.29
CA LEU A 32 -1.63 15.76 16.68
C LEU A 32 -1.83 15.87 18.20
N VAL A 33 -2.28 14.79 18.85
CA VAL A 33 -2.45 14.74 20.32
C VAL A 33 -1.08 14.83 21.02
N GLY A 34 -0.07 14.13 20.54
CA GLY A 34 1.30 14.18 21.08
C GLY A 34 1.98 15.54 20.88
N LEU A 35 1.48 16.37 19.95
CA LEU A 35 1.93 17.73 19.70
C LEU A 35 1.15 18.80 20.49
N ALA A 36 0.05 18.44 21.18
CA ALA A 36 -0.76 19.37 21.96
C ALA A 36 0.08 20.10 23.04
N PRO A 37 -0.25 21.37 23.35
CA PRO A 37 0.75 22.37 23.67
C PRO A 37 1.38 22.15 25.04
N THR A 38 2.69 21.91 25.03
CA THR A 38 3.53 22.21 26.20
C THR A 38 3.53 23.72 26.36
N ASN A 39 2.76 24.23 27.32
CA ASN A 39 2.74 25.64 27.71
C ASN A 39 4.14 26.09 28.15
N SER A 40 4.99 26.51 27.22
CA SER A 40 6.10 27.44 27.44
C SER A 40 6.82 27.72 26.12
N SER A 41 6.91 29.01 25.82
CA SER A 41 7.44 29.63 24.61
C SER A 41 8.95 29.41 24.35
N GLN A 42 9.64 28.50 25.05
CA GLN A 42 11.12 28.42 25.01
C GLN A 42 11.73 27.14 24.43
N LYS A 43 10.93 26.09 24.12
CA LYS A 43 11.46 24.84 23.51
C LYS A 43 10.66 24.38 22.29
N ARG A 44 10.37 25.31 21.37
CA ARG A 44 9.64 25.03 20.12
C ARG A 44 10.40 24.05 19.19
N PHE A 45 11.71 23.91 19.36
CA PHE A 45 12.61 23.00 18.64
C PHE A 45 13.51 22.18 19.57
N SER A 46 12.92 21.38 20.47
CA SER A 46 13.72 20.32 21.11
C SER A 46 14.09 19.27 20.06
N HIS A 47 15.35 18.83 20.03
CA HIS A 47 15.85 17.80 19.11
C HIS A 47 14.96 16.54 19.11
N ASP A 48 14.35 16.23 20.25
CA ASP A 48 13.40 15.11 20.41
C ASP A 48 12.08 15.32 19.64
N LYS A 49 11.55 16.54 19.58
CA LYS A 49 10.32 16.84 18.81
C LYS A 49 10.56 16.74 17.30
N ILE A 50 11.76 17.14 16.85
CA ILE A 50 12.19 17.01 15.45
C ILE A 50 12.31 15.52 15.12
N LYS A 51 13.01 14.74 15.96
CA LYS A 51 13.19 13.29 15.77
C LYS A 51 11.85 12.55 15.75
N PHE A 52 10.95 12.86 16.68
CA PHE A 52 9.60 12.30 16.71
C PHE A 52 8.78 12.63 15.46
N THR A 53 8.78 13.91 15.04
CA THR A 53 8.08 14.35 13.83
C THR A 53 8.65 13.69 12.58
N LEU A 54 9.98 13.60 12.46
CA LEU A 54 10.64 12.95 11.33
C LEU A 54 10.28 11.46 11.27
N THR A 55 10.36 10.75 12.40
CA THR A 55 9.97 9.34 12.50
C THR A 55 8.53 9.13 12.04
N VAL A 56 7.58 9.88 12.59
CA VAL A 56 6.16 9.76 12.22
C VAL A 56 5.92 10.11 10.75
N SER A 57 6.53 11.20 10.26
CA SER A 57 6.41 11.62 8.86
C SER A 57 6.95 10.55 7.90
N PHE A 58 8.08 9.93 8.25
CA PHE A 58 8.69 8.89 7.42
C PHE A 58 7.82 7.62 7.41
N THR A 59 7.31 7.19 8.56
CA THR A 59 6.39 6.05 8.67
C THR A 59 5.09 6.30 7.88
N LEU A 60 4.48 7.47 8.01
CA LEU A 60 3.28 7.84 7.24
C LEU A 60 3.56 7.86 5.75
N SER A 61 4.70 8.40 5.32
CA SER A 61 5.08 8.46 3.89
C SER A 61 5.19 7.06 3.27
N ILE A 62 5.78 6.10 4.00
CA ILE A 62 5.89 4.70 3.55
C ILE A 62 4.50 4.08 3.38
N LEU A 63 3.62 4.28 4.36
CA LEU A 63 2.26 3.75 4.33
C LEU A 63 1.44 4.39 3.21
N ILE A 64 1.57 5.69 2.98
CA ILE A 64 0.91 6.40 1.87
C ILE A 64 1.38 5.87 0.51
N LEU A 65 2.69 5.66 0.33
CA LEU A 65 3.22 5.07 -0.91
C LEU A 65 2.66 3.66 -1.15
N TYR A 66 2.58 2.84 -0.11
CA TYR A 66 1.98 1.51 -0.22
C TYR A 66 0.48 1.57 -0.55
N ALA A 67 -0.26 2.52 0.04
CA ALA A 67 -1.67 2.78 -0.27
C ALA A 67 -1.88 3.23 -1.73
N ILE A 68 -0.99 4.07 -2.27
CA ILE A 68 -1.04 4.50 -3.67
C ILE A 68 -0.87 3.30 -4.60
N ILE A 69 0.13 2.43 -4.34
CA ILE A 69 0.38 1.24 -5.16
C ILE A 69 -0.83 0.29 -5.14
N THR A 70 -1.38 0.01 -3.95
CA THR A 70 -2.56 -0.86 -3.80
C THR A 70 -3.80 -0.26 -4.47
N TYR A 71 -4.01 1.05 -4.37
CA TYR A 71 -5.10 1.74 -5.07
C TYR A 71 -5.00 1.61 -6.59
N TRP A 72 -3.80 1.79 -7.17
CA TRP A 72 -3.59 1.59 -8.61
C TRP A 72 -3.85 0.15 -9.05
N ASN A 73 -3.51 -0.83 -8.23
CA ASN A 73 -3.87 -2.23 -8.48
C ASN A 73 -5.39 -2.45 -8.49
N VAL A 74 -6.13 -1.92 -7.51
CA VAL A 74 -7.59 -2.01 -7.47
C VAL A 74 -8.22 -1.33 -8.68
N ARG A 75 -7.77 -0.12 -9.01
CA ARG A 75 -8.29 0.64 -10.16
C ARG A 75 -8.09 -0.12 -11.47
N THR A 76 -6.87 -0.61 -11.72
CA THR A 76 -6.55 -1.35 -12.96
C THR A 76 -7.28 -2.69 -13.04
N ALA A 77 -7.46 -3.37 -11.90
CA ALA A 77 -8.26 -4.59 -11.85
C ALA A 77 -9.74 -4.32 -12.16
N GLY A 78 -10.30 -3.21 -11.64
CA GLY A 78 -11.66 -2.78 -11.92
C GLY A 78 -11.89 -2.42 -13.38
N THR A 79 -10.97 -1.67 -14.00
CA THR A 79 -11.07 -1.32 -15.42
C THR A 79 -10.99 -2.57 -16.30
N LEU A 80 -10.08 -3.51 -16.01
CA LEU A 80 -9.97 -4.78 -16.74
C LEU A 80 -11.21 -5.69 -16.56
N ALA A 81 -11.87 -5.63 -15.40
CA ALA A 81 -13.02 -6.48 -15.09
C ALA A 81 -14.36 -5.95 -15.62
N PHE A 82 -14.58 -4.63 -15.60
CA PHE A 82 -15.88 -4.01 -15.90
C PHE A 82 -15.87 -3.06 -17.10
N GLU A 83 -14.80 -2.31 -17.31
CA GLU A 83 -14.67 -1.31 -18.39
C GLU A 83 -13.65 -1.79 -19.43
N ARG A 84 -13.81 -3.06 -19.85
CA ARG A 84 -12.89 -3.74 -20.76
C ARG A 84 -12.62 -2.85 -21.99
N PRO A 85 -11.40 -2.32 -22.19
CA PRO A 85 -11.16 -1.35 -23.26
C PRO A 85 -11.49 -1.93 -24.65
N ASP A 86 -12.19 -1.15 -25.47
CA ASP A 86 -12.65 -1.56 -26.81
C ASP A 86 -11.49 -1.90 -27.76
N SER A 87 -10.30 -1.37 -27.49
CA SER A 87 -9.10 -1.71 -28.25
C SER A 87 -8.24 -2.76 -27.54
N THR A 88 -7.93 -3.83 -28.27
CA THR A 88 -7.05 -4.92 -27.82
C THR A 88 -5.70 -4.41 -27.30
N GLY A 89 -5.16 -3.36 -27.92
CA GLY A 89 -3.91 -2.72 -27.49
C GLY A 89 -4.01 -2.04 -26.12
N ALA A 90 -5.11 -1.33 -25.82
CA ALA A 90 -5.31 -0.70 -24.52
C ALA A 90 -5.57 -1.73 -23.41
N TYR A 91 -6.32 -2.80 -23.71
CA TYR A 91 -6.52 -3.90 -22.77
C TYR A 91 -5.19 -4.59 -22.41
N LEU A 92 -4.34 -4.85 -23.41
CA LEU A 92 -3.04 -5.51 -23.19
C LEU A 92 -2.04 -4.60 -22.46
N ALA A 93 -2.10 -3.28 -22.68
CA ALA A 93 -1.33 -2.30 -21.92
C ALA A 93 -1.74 -2.28 -20.44
N GLN A 94 -3.03 -2.27 -20.14
CA GLN A 94 -3.55 -2.31 -18.77
C GLN A 94 -3.21 -3.63 -18.07
N ALA A 95 -3.30 -4.76 -18.77
CA ALA A 95 -2.92 -6.07 -18.24
C ALA A 95 -1.43 -6.11 -17.82
N LYS A 96 -0.54 -5.61 -18.68
CA LYS A 96 0.90 -5.47 -18.37
C LYS A 96 1.14 -4.51 -17.20
N GLN A 97 0.42 -3.40 -17.17
CA GLN A 97 0.52 -2.42 -16.10
C GLN A 97 0.10 -3.01 -14.75
N MET A 98 -0.93 -3.86 -14.71
CA MET A 98 -1.35 -4.57 -13.51
C MET A 98 -0.29 -5.56 -13.01
N VAL A 99 0.37 -6.30 -13.91
CA VAL A 99 1.50 -7.18 -13.54
C VAL A 99 2.66 -6.36 -12.95
N LEU A 100 2.98 -5.22 -13.57
CA LEU A 100 4.02 -4.33 -13.08
C LEU A 100 3.68 -3.81 -11.68
N TRP A 101 2.47 -3.31 -11.46
CA TRP A 101 2.02 -2.83 -10.15
C TRP A 101 1.99 -3.93 -9.10
N GLY A 102 1.55 -5.15 -9.43
CA GLY A 102 1.62 -6.30 -8.54
C GLY A 102 3.06 -6.65 -8.15
N THR A 103 4.00 -6.55 -9.10
CA THR A 103 5.42 -6.80 -8.85
C THR A 103 6.04 -5.71 -7.96
N VAL A 104 5.72 -4.44 -8.24
CA VAL A 104 6.14 -3.29 -7.43
C VAL A 104 5.57 -3.41 -6.01
N GLN A 105 4.30 -3.79 -5.85
CA GLN A 105 3.70 -4.04 -4.54
C GLN A 105 4.41 -5.17 -3.79
N GLY A 106 4.69 -6.28 -4.47
CA GLY A 106 5.37 -7.45 -3.89
C GLY A 106 6.82 -7.17 -3.50
N ALA A 107 7.52 -6.29 -4.22
CA ALA A 107 8.88 -5.86 -3.88
C ALA A 107 8.89 -4.78 -2.80
N TYR A 108 7.96 -3.82 -2.87
CA TYR A 108 7.90 -2.69 -1.94
C TYR A 108 7.48 -3.13 -0.53
N ALA A 109 6.51 -4.04 -0.42
CA ALA A 109 6.02 -4.54 0.86
C ALA A 109 7.12 -5.06 1.82
N PRO A 110 7.99 -6.02 1.44
CA PRO A 110 9.04 -6.51 2.33
C PRO A 110 10.06 -5.41 2.65
N ILE A 111 10.42 -4.56 1.68
CA ILE A 111 11.34 -3.44 1.91
C ILE A 111 10.75 -2.47 2.93
N ALA A 112 9.48 -2.10 2.76
CA ALA A 112 8.78 -1.17 3.64
C ALA A 112 8.58 -1.74 5.05
N PHE A 113 8.00 -2.94 5.16
CA PHE A 113 7.54 -3.49 6.44
C PHE A 113 8.61 -4.27 7.21
N VAL A 114 9.54 -4.94 6.54
CA VAL A 114 10.57 -5.76 7.20
C VAL A 114 11.88 -4.99 7.38
N TRP A 115 12.19 -4.03 6.50
CA TRP A 115 13.48 -3.34 6.54
C TRP A 115 13.37 -1.88 6.99
N LEU A 116 12.47 -1.11 6.37
CA LEU A 116 12.39 0.33 6.55
C LEU A 116 11.66 0.71 7.84
N LEU A 117 10.46 0.16 8.09
CA LEU A 117 9.68 0.42 9.29
C LEU A 117 10.44 0.05 10.58
N PRO A 118 11.04 -1.15 10.71
CA PRO A 118 11.74 -1.54 11.93
C PRO A 118 12.92 -0.64 12.27
N ARG A 119 13.54 -0.03 11.25
CA ARG A 119 14.66 0.90 11.43
C ARG A 119 14.22 2.27 11.96
N ILE A 120 12.94 2.62 11.82
CA ILE A 120 12.39 3.94 12.17
C ILE A 120 11.65 3.90 13.51
N ILE A 121 10.82 2.87 13.74
CA ILE A 121 9.93 2.78 14.91
C ILE A 121 10.28 1.64 15.88
N GLY A 122 11.31 0.85 15.58
CA GLY A 122 11.65 -0.37 16.34
C GLY A 122 10.92 -1.61 15.82
N GLU A 123 11.16 -2.78 16.45
CA GLU A 123 10.64 -4.06 15.96
C GLU A 123 9.13 -4.05 15.69
N VAL A 124 8.77 -4.15 14.41
CA VAL A 124 7.39 -4.35 13.99
C VAL A 124 7.14 -5.86 13.97
N LYS A 125 6.35 -6.35 14.91
CA LYS A 125 5.94 -7.76 14.96
C LYS A 125 4.96 -8.08 13.83
N LEU A 126 5.49 -8.29 12.64
CA LEU A 126 4.74 -8.85 11.52
C LEU A 126 4.63 -10.36 11.69
N ASP A 127 3.48 -10.82 12.19
CA ASP A 127 3.17 -12.24 12.19
C ASP A 127 3.07 -12.79 10.74
N LYS A 128 3.32 -14.08 10.55
CA LYS A 128 3.27 -14.78 9.25
C LYS A 128 1.96 -14.53 8.51
N LYS A 129 0.84 -14.36 9.23
CA LYS A 129 -0.48 -14.03 8.67
C LYS A 129 -0.48 -12.69 7.92
N HIS A 130 0.16 -11.66 8.48
CA HIS A 130 0.22 -10.34 7.85
C HIS A 130 1.05 -10.38 6.57
N ILE A 131 2.19 -11.08 6.61
CA ILE A 131 3.05 -11.28 5.44
C ILE A 131 2.28 -12.01 4.33
N TRP A 132 1.51 -13.06 4.69
CA TRP A 132 0.67 -13.80 3.77
C TRP A 132 -0.44 -12.96 3.14
N ILE A 133 -1.10 -12.10 3.92
CA ILE A 133 -2.15 -11.22 3.39
C ILE A 133 -1.54 -10.22 2.41
N ILE A 134 -0.39 -9.63 2.76
CA ILE A 134 0.33 -8.68 1.91
C ILE A 134 0.79 -9.33 0.60
N SER A 135 1.39 -10.52 0.68
CA SER A 135 1.83 -11.26 -0.51
C SER A 135 0.68 -11.76 -1.36
N ALA A 136 -0.46 -12.13 -0.76
CA ALA A 136 -1.66 -12.53 -1.50
C ALA A 136 -2.18 -11.41 -2.40
N GLY A 137 -2.19 -10.16 -1.95
CA GLY A 137 -2.60 -9.01 -2.77
C GLY A 137 -1.72 -8.80 -4.00
N ALA A 138 -0.40 -8.92 -3.83
CA ALA A 138 0.57 -8.82 -4.92
C ALA A 138 0.47 -10.00 -5.89
N LEU A 139 0.39 -11.24 -5.38
CA LEU A 139 0.29 -12.45 -6.19
C LEU A 139 -1.01 -12.49 -7.00
N LEU A 140 -2.14 -12.11 -6.41
CA LEU A 140 -3.42 -12.04 -7.12
C LEU A 140 -3.41 -10.92 -8.17
N ALA A 141 -2.72 -9.80 -7.94
CA ALA A 141 -2.55 -8.76 -8.94
C ALA A 141 -1.70 -9.24 -10.14
N ILE A 142 -0.57 -9.91 -9.88
CA ILE A 142 0.29 -10.50 -10.90
C ILE A 142 -0.46 -11.58 -11.70
N ALA A 143 -1.13 -12.50 -11.00
CA ALA A 143 -1.88 -13.56 -11.65
C ALA A 143 -3.09 -13.02 -12.43
N GLY A 144 -3.77 -12.00 -11.89
CA GLY A 144 -4.89 -11.33 -12.57
C GLY A 144 -4.45 -10.64 -13.85
N GLY A 145 -3.39 -9.84 -13.80
CA GLY A 145 -2.82 -9.18 -14.97
C GLY A 145 -2.19 -10.16 -15.97
N GLY A 146 -1.52 -11.21 -15.50
CA GLY A 146 -0.89 -12.23 -16.33
C GLY A 146 -1.90 -13.10 -17.07
N THR A 147 -2.97 -13.54 -16.37
CA THR A 147 -4.07 -14.25 -17.03
C THR A 147 -4.82 -13.34 -17.99
N ALA A 148 -5.05 -12.07 -17.65
CA ALA A 148 -5.64 -11.12 -18.57
C ALA A 148 -4.78 -10.97 -19.84
N TRP A 149 -3.46 -10.87 -19.72
CA TRP A 149 -2.54 -10.78 -20.85
C TRP A 149 -2.55 -12.03 -21.74
N LEU A 150 -2.57 -13.24 -21.15
CA LEU A 150 -2.56 -14.51 -21.91
C LEU A 150 -3.91 -14.87 -22.55
N THR A 151 -4.99 -14.20 -22.15
CA THR A 151 -6.35 -14.43 -22.69
C THR A 151 -6.76 -13.47 -23.81
N VAL A 152 -5.82 -12.61 -24.26
CA VAL A 152 -5.98 -11.74 -25.44
C VAL A 152 -5.60 -12.48 -26.70
#